data_AF-R4YYR8-F1
#
_entry.id   AF-R4YYR8-F1
#
_cell.length_a   1.000
_cell.length_b   1.000
_cell.length_c   1.000
_cell.angle_alpha   90.00
_cell.angle_beta   90.00
_cell.angle_gamma   90.00
#
_symmetry.space_group_name_H-M   'P 1'
#
loop_
_entity.id
_entity.type
_entity.pdbx_description
1 polymer ?
#
loop_
_entity_poly.entity_id
_entity_poly.type
_entity_poly.pdbx_seq_one_letter_code
_entity_poly.pdbx_strand_id
1 'polypeptide(L)'
;MSVTRPLEILPTTEARAKLSQILAGFELDGVNAEPVTFGSHRRPQGVIIGWDLWLEILPAIEDHLDATEARRRLDDAGPDRVSFDEAAQAVGRRPDSYS
;
A
#
# COMPACT_ATOMS: atom_id res chain seq x y z
N MET A 1 -13.21 3.13 -3.76
CA MET A 1 -13.49 4.09 -2.68
C MET A 1 -13.39 5.50 -3.24
N SER A 2 -14.52 6.20 -3.32
CA SER A 2 -14.51 7.64 -3.61
C SER A 2 -14.18 8.37 -2.31
N VAL A 3 -13.03 9.03 -2.23
CA VAL A 3 -12.70 9.92 -1.11
C VAL A 3 -13.46 11.23 -1.34
N THR A 4 -14.77 11.24 -1.07
CA THR A 4 -15.66 12.40 -1.28
C THR A 4 -15.98 13.13 0.03
N ARG A 5 -15.07 13.08 1.00
CA ARG A 5 -15.07 14.04 2.12
C ARG A 5 -13.81 14.91 2.00
N PRO A 6 -13.91 16.24 2.21
CA PRO A 6 -12.71 17.04 2.40
C PRO A 6 -11.87 16.41 3.51
N LEU A 7 -10.64 16.00 3.18
CA LEU A 7 -9.69 15.46 4.16
C LEU A 7 -9.46 16.53 5.21
N GLU A 8 -9.90 16.26 6.44
CA GLU A 8 -9.51 17.08 7.57
C GLU A 8 -8.00 16.92 7.76
N ILE A 9 -7.28 18.04 7.71
CA ILE A 9 -5.82 18.07 7.87
C ILE A 9 -5.54 18.68 9.23
N LEU A 10 -5.18 17.83 10.20
CA LEU A 10 -4.75 18.31 11.50
C LEU A 10 -3.43 19.08 11.38
N PRO A 11 -3.28 20.25 12.03
CA PRO A 11 -1.97 20.86 12.21
C PRO A 11 -1.00 19.86 12.84
N THR A 12 0.24 19.81 12.37
CA THR A 12 1.26 18.88 12.91
C THR A 12 1.42 19.00 14.44
N THR A 13 1.32 20.20 14.99
CA THR A 13 1.37 20.44 16.45
C THR A 13 0.18 19.80 17.17
N GLU A 14 -1.00 19.83 16.57
CA GLU A 14 -2.22 19.26 17.12
C GLU A 14 -2.22 17.72 17.01
N ALA A 15 -1.80 17.17 15.87
CA ALA A 15 -1.63 15.73 15.69
C ALA A 15 -0.67 15.15 16.75
N ARG A 16 0.44 15.84 17.03
CA ARG A 16 1.37 15.46 18.10
C ARG A 16 0.73 15.53 19.49
N ALA A 17 -0.05 16.58 19.77
CA ALA A 17 -0.71 16.74 21.07
C ALA A 17 -1.81 15.70 21.30
N LYS A 18 -2.48 15.24 20.23
CA LYS A 18 -3.60 14.29 20.28
C LYS A 18 -3.19 12.83 20.01
N LEU A 19 -1.91 12.53 19.88
CA LEU A 19 -1.46 11.19 19.43
C LEU A 19 -2.04 10.05 20.28
N SER A 20 -2.06 10.17 21.61
CA SER A 20 -2.64 9.15 22.49
C SER A 20 -4.15 8.96 22.26
N GLN A 21 -4.88 10.03 21.96
CA GLN A 21 -6.33 9.96 21.66
C GLN A 21 -6.57 9.31 20.30
N ILE A 22 -5.73 9.62 19.31
CA ILE A 22 -5.77 9.01 17.98
C ILE A 22 -5.55 7.50 18.10
N LEU A 23 -4.53 7.08 18.84
CA LEU A 23 -4.25 5.65 19.07
C LEU A 23 -5.39 4.93 19.78
N ALA A 24 -5.99 5.56 20.80
CA ALA A 24 -7.16 5.00 21.47
C ALA A 24 -8.37 4.84 20.54
N GLY A 25 -8.56 5.76 19.58
CA GLY A 25 -9.57 5.63 18.54
C GLY A 25 -9.29 4.44 17.60
N PHE A 26 -8.03 4.25 17.20
CA PHE A 26 -7.63 3.11 16.39
C PHE A 26 -7.84 1.76 17.09
N GLU A 27 -7.56 1.69 18.40
CA GLU A 27 -7.84 0.48 19.20
C GLU A 27 -9.34 0.20 19.32
N LEU A 28 -10.18 1.23 19.42
CA LEU A 28 -11.63 1.09 19.55
C LEU A 28 -12.28 0.64 18.24
N ASP A 29 -11.90 1.27 17.12
CA ASP A 29 -12.58 1.11 15.83
C ASP A 29 -11.88 0.08 14.92
N GLY A 30 -10.66 -0.35 15.27
CA GLY A 30 -9.89 -1.38 14.56
C GLY A 30 -9.67 -1.02 13.09
N VAL A 31 -9.93 -2.00 12.20
CA VAL A 31 -9.81 -1.82 10.74
C VAL A 31 -10.74 -0.73 10.17
N ASN A 32 -11.81 -0.36 10.88
CA ASN A 32 -12.75 0.66 10.43
C ASN A 32 -12.34 2.08 10.86
N ALA A 33 -11.26 2.22 11.64
CA ALA A 33 -10.80 3.52 12.10
C ALA A 33 -10.36 4.41 10.93
N GLU A 34 -10.85 5.65 10.90
CA GLU A 34 -10.49 6.59 9.83
C GLU A 34 -9.01 7.04 9.95
N PRO A 35 -8.22 6.99 8.85
CA PRO A 35 -6.88 7.55 8.83
C PRO A 35 -6.84 9.04 9.17
N VAL A 36 -5.84 9.44 9.95
CA VAL A 36 -5.66 10.84 10.34
C VAL A 36 -4.62 11.51 9.43
N THR A 37 -5.04 12.51 8.66
CA THR A 37 -4.12 13.30 7.83
C THR A 37 -3.63 14.52 8.60
N PHE A 38 -2.33 14.85 8.48
CA PHE A 38 -1.75 16.01 9.15
C PHE A 38 -0.77 16.79 8.26
N GLY A 39 -0.53 18.06 8.63
CA GLY A 39 0.44 18.91 7.95
C GLY A 39 0.38 20.38 8.36
N SER A 40 0.94 21.27 7.53
CA SER A 40 0.99 22.72 7.75
C SER A 40 0.23 23.48 6.65
N HIS A 41 -0.30 24.67 6.99
CA HIS A 41 -0.98 25.56 6.03
C HIS A 41 -2.04 24.87 5.15
N ARG A 42 -2.83 23.95 5.74
CA ARG A 42 -3.85 23.13 5.03
C ARG A 42 -3.29 22.27 3.89
N ARG A 43 -1.98 22.01 3.89
CA ARG A 43 -1.34 21.07 2.98
C ARG A 43 -1.15 19.74 3.70
N PRO A 44 -1.66 18.62 3.15
CA PRO A 44 -1.39 17.31 3.70
C PRO A 44 0.10 16.97 3.50
N GLN A 45 0.74 16.48 4.56
CA GLN A 45 2.17 16.12 4.56
C GLN A 45 2.41 14.69 5.06
N GLY A 46 1.51 14.15 5.89
CA GLY A 46 1.56 12.78 6.35
C GLY A 46 0.19 12.25 6.73
N VAL A 47 0.13 10.94 6.94
CA VAL A 47 -1.05 10.23 7.43
C VAL A 47 -0.63 9.31 8.58
N ILE A 48 -1.48 9.19 9.59
CA ILE A 48 -1.37 8.20 10.66
C ILE A 48 -2.50 7.20 10.44
N ILE A 49 -2.15 5.92 10.42
CA ILE A 49 -3.07 4.81 10.21
C ILE A 49 -3.01 3.85 11.40
N GLY A 50 -4.15 3.27 11.73
CA GLY A 50 -4.21 2.17 12.69
C GLY A 50 -3.47 0.95 12.17
N TRP A 51 -2.95 0.13 13.09
CA TRP A 51 -2.17 -1.06 12.73
C TRP A 51 -2.98 -2.08 11.94
N ASP A 52 -4.22 -2.35 12.36
CA ASP A 52 -5.09 -3.31 11.68
C ASP A 52 -5.42 -2.88 10.25
N LEU A 53 -5.72 -1.58 10.05
CA LEU A 53 -5.93 -1.02 8.72
C LEU A 53 -4.65 -1.08 7.88
N TRP A 54 -3.47 -0.83 8.47
CA TRP A 54 -2.20 -0.98 7.75
C TRP A 54 -1.99 -2.39 7.21
N LEU A 55 -2.25 -3.41 8.04
CA LEU A 55 -2.14 -4.81 7.62
C LEU A 55 -3.14 -5.17 6.52
N GLU A 56 -4.36 -4.63 6.58
CA GLU A 56 -5.40 -4.88 5.58
C GLU A 56 -5.01 -4.29 4.20
N ILE A 57 -4.42 -3.09 4.17
CA ILE A 57 -4.09 -2.42 2.90
C ILE A 57 -2.74 -2.82 2.33
N LEU A 58 -1.84 -3.39 3.14
CA LEU A 58 -0.47 -3.73 2.72
C LEU A 58 -0.42 -4.66 1.50
N PRO A 59 -1.22 -5.75 1.41
CA PRO A 59 -1.21 -6.62 0.23
C PRO A 59 -1.59 -5.88 -1.06
N ALA A 60 -2.57 -4.97 -1.00
CA ALA A 60 -2.99 -4.20 -2.16
C ALA A 60 -1.91 -3.21 -2.62
N ILE A 61 -1.11 -2.68 -1.68
CA ILE A 61 0.06 -1.84 -2.00
C ILE A 61 1.14 -2.70 -2.67
N GLU A 62 1.44 -3.88 -2.13
CA GLU A 62 2.42 -4.82 -2.70
C GLU A 62 2.04 -5.23 -4.12
N ASP A 63 0.79 -5.66 -4.34
CA ASP A 63 0.27 -6.02 -5.67
C ASP A 63 0.45 -4.88 -6.69
N HIS A 64 0.21 -3.63 -6.26
CA HIS A 64 0.36 -2.47 -7.12
C HIS A 64 1.83 -2.20 -7.50
N LEU A 65 2.74 -2.34 -6.54
CA LEU A 65 4.18 -2.17 -6.77
C LEU A 65 4.73 -3.26 -7.69
N ASP A 66 4.34 -4.51 -7.45
CA ASP A 66 4.74 -5.65 -8.27
C ASP A 66 4.23 -5.53 -9.70
N ALA A 67 2.96 -5.15 -9.88
CA ALA A 67 2.40 -4.91 -11.20
C ALA A 67 3.11 -3.76 -11.95
N THR A 68 3.50 -2.71 -11.22
CA THR A 68 4.24 -1.57 -11.79
C THR A 68 5.62 -1.99 -12.26
N GLU A 69 6.34 -2.75 -11.43
CA GLU A 69 7.67 -3.26 -11.78
C GLU A 69 7.60 -4.29 -12.92
N ALA A 70 6.61 -5.18 -12.90
CA ALA A 70 6.36 -6.12 -13.98
C ALA A 70 6.14 -5.38 -15.31
N ARG A 71 5.29 -4.34 -15.33
CA ARG A 71 5.08 -3.50 -16.51
C ARG A 71 6.40 -2.90 -17.01
N ARG A 72 7.18 -2.28 -16.12
CA ARG A 72 8.48 -1.67 -16.44
C ARG A 72 9.42 -2.68 -17.09
N ARG A 73 9.54 -3.89 -16.53
CA ARG A 73 10.38 -4.97 -17.08
C ARG A 73 9.89 -5.43 -18.45
N LEU A 74 8.59 -5.50 -18.66
CA LEU A 74 8.02 -5.89 -19.95
C LEU A 74 8.27 -4.83 -21.03
N ASP A 75 8.32 -3.56 -20.67
CA ASP A 75 8.67 -2.47 -21.58
C ASP A 75 10.17 -2.50 -21.92
N ASP A 76 11.03 -2.77 -20.93
CA ASP A 76 12.49 -2.87 -21.11
C ASP A 76 12.93 -4.12 -21.91
N ALA A 77 12.25 -5.25 -21.72
CA ALA A 77 12.61 -6.53 -22.35
C ALA A 77 12.29 -6.61 -23.86
N GLY A 78 11.53 -5.64 -24.39
CA GLY A 78 11.14 -5.62 -25.79
C GLY A 78 10.04 -6.65 -26.14
N PRO A 79 9.86 -6.97 -27.43
CA PRO A 79 8.74 -7.78 -27.90
C PRO A 79 8.94 -9.28 -27.71
N ASP A 80 10.17 -9.74 -27.41
CA ASP A 80 10.46 -11.16 -27.28
C ASP A 80 9.79 -11.73 -26.02
N ARG A 81 8.93 -12.73 -26.22
CA ARG A 81 8.19 -13.42 -25.16
C ARG A 81 8.49 -14.91 -25.27
N VAL A 82 8.93 -15.50 -24.17
CA VAL A 82 9.03 -16.95 -24.01
C VAL A 82 7.85 -17.45 -23.19
N SER A 83 7.43 -18.69 -23.43
CA SER A 83 6.43 -19.33 -22.58
C SER A 83 6.98 -19.55 -21.16
N PHE A 84 6.07 -19.72 -20.20
CA PHE A 84 6.46 -20.03 -18.81
C PHE A 84 7.28 -21.32 -18.73
N ASP A 85 6.91 -22.34 -19.50
CA ASP A 85 7.60 -23.63 -19.52
C ASP A 85 9.02 -23.51 -20.07
N GLU A 86 9.22 -22.75 -21.15
CA GLU A 86 10.56 -22.48 -21.71
C GLU A 86 11.43 -21.69 -20.72
N ALA A 87 10.85 -20.70 -20.03
CA ALA A 87 11.55 -19.94 -19.00
C ALA A 87 11.95 -20.82 -17.80
N ALA A 88 11.05 -21.68 -17.33
CA ALA A 88 11.29 -22.61 -16.23
C ALA A 88 12.42 -23.59 -16.56
N GLN A 89 12.38 -24.17 -17.77
CA GLN A 89 13.43 -25.06 -18.26
C GLN A 89 14.79 -24.34 -18.36
N ALA A 90 14.82 -23.08 -18.83
CA ALA A 90 16.04 -22.30 -18.99
C ALA A 90 16.78 -22.02 -17.65
N VAL A 91 16.05 -21.91 -16.53
CA VAL A 91 16.63 -21.71 -15.20
C VAL A 91 16.80 -23.01 -14.39
N GLY A 92 16.61 -24.17 -15.03
CA GLY A 92 16.80 -25.49 -14.41
C GLY A 92 15.69 -25.89 -13.43
N ARG A 93 14.53 -25.23 -13.46
CA ARG A 93 13.33 -25.67 -12.71
C ARG A 93 12.46 -26.56 -13.58
N ARG A 94 11.99 -27.69 -13.04
CA ARG A 94 11.05 -28.55 -13.74
C ARG A 94 9.60 -28.09 -13.47
N PRO A 95 8.74 -27.96 -14.49
CA PRO A 95 7.37 -27.43 -14.35
C PRO A 95 6.45 -28.23 -13.41
N ASP A 96 6.73 -29.51 -13.23
CA ASP A 96 5.99 -30.50 -12.43
C ASP A 96 6.20 -30.39 -10.91
N SER A 97 6.89 -29.35 -10.43
CA SER A 97 7.18 -29.13 -9.01
C SER A 97 6.16 -28.27 -8.24
N TYR A 98 5.07 -27.86 -8.91
CA TYR A 98 3.94 -27.16 -8.30
C TYR A 98 2.65 -27.96 -8.52
N SER A 99 2.45 -29.02 -7.72
CA SER A 99 1.17 -29.71 -7.60
C SER A 99 0.73 -29.77 -6.15
#